data_AF-A0A165X5S7-F1
#
_entry.id   AF-A0A165X5S7-F1
#
_cell.length_a   1.000
_cell.length_b   1.000
_cell.length_c   1.000
_cell.angle_alpha   90.00
_cell.angle_beta   90.00
_cell.angle_gamma   90.00
#
_symmetry.space_group_name_H-M   'P 1'
#
loop_
_entity.id
_entity.type
_entity.pdbx_description
1 polymer ?
#
loop_
_entity_poly.entity_id
_entity_poly.type
_entity_poly.pdbx_seq_one_letter_code
_entity_poly.pdbx_strand_id
1 'polypeptide(L)'
;MAVEKESRRPHFAAVRVVGPGGKPLCLKTDVFGNKVEGRFVSEGNVIAIRPNHEQNIADEDFWYALVIAGARADNKKVPALWFTSVCYLKALTTDYNVIKNKEELKNDWALNQIPDHALYLNNTYDTIDAGTIEAVLTRDEFNELKFDPSVIVTYRKPPLTCRLELARRSPSPEV
;
A
#
# COMPACT_ATOMS: atom_id res chain seq x y z
N MET A 1 33.81 9.79 37.87
CA MET A 1 33.24 8.59 37.21
C MET A 1 31.74 8.78 37.12
N ALA A 2 31.25 9.20 35.96
CA ALA A 2 29.82 9.27 35.69
C ALA A 2 29.45 8.03 34.87
N VAL A 3 28.52 7.23 35.38
CA VAL A 3 27.95 6.10 34.66
C VAL A 3 26.88 6.67 33.72
N GLU A 4 27.14 6.63 32.41
CA GLU A 4 26.15 6.95 31.40
C GLU A 4 24.94 6.03 31.55
N LYS A 5 23.79 6.62 31.88
CA LYS A 5 22.50 5.94 31.78
C LYS A 5 22.16 5.80 30.30
N GLU A 6 22.36 4.60 29.78
CA GLU A 6 21.88 4.18 28.47
C GLU A 6 20.36 4.40 28.39
N SER A 7 19.98 5.35 27.53
CA SER A 7 18.59 5.71 27.27
C SER A 7 17.90 4.56 26.53
N ARG A 8 17.21 3.70 27.30
CA ARG A 8 16.30 2.69 26.75
C ARG A 8 15.12 3.40 26.09
N ARG A 9 15.24 3.74 24.80
CA ARG A 9 14.07 3.99 23.96
C ARG A 9 13.24 2.70 23.96
N PRO A 10 11.92 2.76 24.20
CA PRO A 10 11.10 1.57 24.06
C PRO A 10 11.13 1.13 22.60
N HIS A 11 11.66 -0.07 22.33
CA HIS A 11 11.34 -0.79 21.11
C HIS A 11 9.84 -1.02 21.13
N PHE A 12 9.07 -0.21 20.41
CA PHE A 12 7.68 -0.54 20.10
C PHE A 12 7.72 -1.87 19.35
N ALA A 13 7.33 -2.95 20.03
CA ALA A 13 7.12 -4.23 19.36
C ALA A 13 6.04 -3.97 18.30
N ALA A 14 6.40 -4.12 17.02
CA ALA A 14 5.46 -3.94 15.92
C ALA A 14 4.19 -4.75 16.21
N VAL A 15 3.04 -4.09 16.23
CA VAL A 15 1.77 -4.74 16.55
C VAL A 15 1.48 -5.74 15.45
N ARG A 16 1.52 -7.03 15.79
CA ARG A 16 1.28 -8.11 14.83
C ARG A 16 -0.20 -8.19 14.50
N VAL A 17 -0.51 -8.36 13.22
CA VAL A 17 -1.87 -8.65 12.75
C VAL A 17 -2.22 -10.08 13.16
N VAL A 18 -3.42 -10.25 13.71
CA VAL A 18 -3.96 -11.54 14.10
C VAL A 18 -4.75 -12.15 12.93
N GLY A 19 -4.39 -13.36 12.53
CA GLY A 19 -5.08 -14.13 11.51
C GLY A 19 -6.21 -15.00 12.09
N PRO A 20 -6.84 -15.84 11.25
CA PRO A 20 -7.90 -16.75 11.68
C PRO A 20 -7.46 -17.63 12.86
N GLY A 21 -8.30 -17.72 13.90
CA GLY A 21 -8.02 -18.53 15.09
C GLY A 21 -7.15 -17.85 16.15
N GLY A 22 -7.00 -16.52 16.10
CA GLY A 22 -6.38 -15.75 17.18
C GLY A 22 -4.85 -15.78 17.18
N LYS A 23 -4.22 -16.37 16.15
CA LYS A 23 -2.77 -16.48 16.02
C LYS A 23 -2.22 -15.38 15.11
N PRO A 24 -0.97 -14.92 15.28
CA PRO A 24 -0.37 -13.97 14.34
C PRO A 24 -0.45 -14.47 12.90
N LEU A 25 -0.87 -13.59 11.99
CA LEU A 25 -0.95 -13.89 10.56
C LEU A 25 0.46 -14.05 10.01
N CYS A 26 0.77 -15.27 9.57
CA CYS A 26 2.08 -15.66 9.06
C CYS A 26 1.91 -16.30 7.69
N LEU A 27 2.52 -15.69 6.69
CA LEU A 27 2.52 -16.18 5.31
C LEU A 27 3.82 -16.94 5.05
N LYS A 28 3.74 -18.00 4.25
CA LYS A 28 4.88 -18.89 3.96
C LYS A 28 5.17 -18.99 2.47
N THR A 29 4.65 -18.03 1.71
CA THR A 29 4.76 -17.92 0.27
C THR A 29 5.20 -16.50 -0.10
N ASP A 30 6.04 -16.37 -1.12
CA ASP A 30 6.32 -15.08 -1.76
C ASP A 30 5.30 -14.77 -2.86
N VAL A 31 5.46 -13.61 -3.52
CA VAL A 31 4.60 -13.18 -4.64
C VAL A 31 4.67 -14.08 -5.87
N PHE A 32 5.70 -14.92 -5.98
CA PHE A 32 5.86 -15.87 -7.08
C PHE A 32 5.31 -17.27 -6.72
N GLY A 33 4.78 -17.44 -5.51
CA GLY A 33 4.27 -18.72 -5.02
C GLY A 33 5.35 -19.69 -4.52
N ASN A 34 6.60 -19.23 -4.35
CA ASN A 34 7.65 -20.05 -3.76
C ASN A 34 7.47 -20.15 -2.26
N LYS A 35 7.83 -21.30 -1.67
CA LYS A 35 7.85 -21.45 -0.22
C LYS A 35 9.00 -20.66 0.39
N VAL A 36 8.72 -19.87 1.41
CA VAL A 36 9.70 -19.05 2.13
C VAL A 36 9.62 -19.27 3.64
N GLU A 37 10.62 -18.76 4.37
CA GLU A 37 10.52 -18.63 5.82
C GLU A 37 9.29 -17.79 6.20
N GLY A 38 8.64 -18.12 7.32
CA GLY A 38 7.40 -17.47 7.73
C GLY A 38 7.55 -15.97 7.90
N ARG A 39 6.78 -15.20 7.12
CA ARG A 39 6.72 -13.73 7.19
C ARG A 39 5.44 -13.32 7.93
N PHE A 40 5.61 -12.61 9.03
CA PHE A 40 4.47 -12.10 9.81
C PHE A 40 3.95 -10.80 9.23
N VAL A 41 2.64 -10.63 9.19
CA VAL A 41 2.02 -9.34 8.84
C VAL A 41 2.02 -8.43 10.07
N SER A 42 2.61 -7.25 9.93
CA SER A 42 2.60 -6.20 10.95
C SER A 42 2.42 -4.82 10.32
N GLU A 43 2.09 -3.84 11.17
CA GLU A 43 2.14 -2.43 10.80
C GLU A 43 3.47 -2.05 10.14
N GLY A 44 3.39 -1.24 9.08
CA GLY A 44 4.51 -0.82 8.25
C GLY A 44 4.90 -1.81 7.15
N ASN A 45 4.30 -3.00 7.09
CA ASN A 45 4.55 -3.94 5.99
C ASN A 45 3.75 -3.58 4.74
N VAL A 46 4.33 -3.90 3.59
CA VAL A 46 3.61 -3.93 2.31
C VAL A 46 3.19 -5.37 2.05
N ILE A 47 1.93 -5.55 1.67
CA ILE A 47 1.32 -6.85 1.39
C ILE A 47 0.84 -6.92 -0.04
N ALA A 48 0.90 -8.11 -0.63
CA ALA A 48 0.34 -8.43 -1.94
C ALA A 48 -1.00 -9.14 -1.79
N ILE A 49 -1.96 -8.74 -2.60
CA ILE A 49 -3.32 -9.26 -2.66
C ILE A 49 -3.58 -9.64 -4.11
N ARG A 50 -4.03 -10.87 -4.37
CA ARG A 50 -4.43 -11.25 -5.73
C ARG A 50 -5.81 -10.66 -6.02
N PRO A 51 -5.98 -9.86 -7.08
CA PRO A 51 -7.26 -9.26 -7.39
C PRO A 51 -8.25 -10.30 -7.91
N ASN A 52 -9.53 -10.08 -7.61
CA ASN A 52 -10.59 -10.84 -8.26
C ASN A 52 -10.65 -10.45 -9.75
N HIS A 53 -10.73 -11.43 -10.64
CA HIS A 53 -10.73 -11.20 -12.09
C HIS A 53 -11.81 -10.19 -12.53
N GLU A 54 -12.99 -10.21 -11.92
CA GLU A 54 -14.08 -9.28 -12.23
C GLU A 54 -13.78 -7.81 -11.86
N GLN A 55 -12.87 -7.59 -10.91
CA GLN A 55 -12.50 -6.27 -10.40
C GLN A 55 -11.15 -5.80 -10.95
N ASN A 56 -10.39 -6.70 -11.58
CA ASN A 56 -9.05 -6.44 -12.10
C ASN A 56 -9.09 -5.75 -13.46
N ILE A 57 -9.56 -4.51 -13.46
CA ILE A 57 -9.72 -3.70 -14.69
C ILE A 57 -8.41 -3.37 -15.40
N ALA A 58 -7.26 -3.61 -14.74
CA ALA A 58 -5.93 -3.30 -15.24
C ALA A 58 -5.06 -4.54 -15.48
N ASP A 59 -5.65 -5.73 -15.38
CA ASP A 59 -4.99 -7.03 -15.59
C ASP A 59 -3.68 -7.19 -14.80
N GLU A 60 -3.73 -6.82 -13.52
CA GLU A 60 -2.58 -6.87 -12.61
C GLU A 60 -2.48 -8.22 -11.90
N ASP A 61 -1.27 -8.77 -11.79
CA ASP A 61 -1.05 -10.02 -11.03
C ASP A 61 -1.38 -9.86 -9.54
N PHE A 62 -1.06 -8.68 -8.99
CA PHE A 62 -1.25 -8.33 -7.59
C PHE A 62 -1.62 -6.86 -7.43
N TRP A 63 -2.50 -6.61 -6.45
CA TRP A 63 -2.64 -5.32 -5.80
C TRP A 63 -1.77 -5.27 -4.56
N TYR A 64 -1.32 -4.07 -4.21
CA TYR A 64 -0.48 -3.87 -3.05
C TYR A 64 -1.17 -2.96 -2.04
N ALA A 65 -0.90 -3.17 -0.75
CA ALA A 65 -1.35 -2.28 0.30
C ALA A 65 -0.32 -2.14 1.43
N LEU A 66 -0.27 -0.96 2.06
CA LEU A 66 0.51 -0.67 3.26
C LEU A 66 -0.33 -0.93 4.50
N VAL A 67 0.12 -1.82 5.39
CA VAL A 67 -0.52 -2.08 6.68
C VAL A 67 -0.26 -0.90 7.62
N ILE A 68 -1.32 -0.24 8.09
CA ILE A 68 -1.22 0.99 8.90
C ILE A 68 -1.59 0.79 10.37
N ALA A 69 -2.15 -0.36 10.72
CA ALA A 69 -2.38 -0.74 12.11
C ALA A 69 -2.48 -2.27 12.23
N GLY A 70 -2.16 -2.79 13.41
CA GLY A 70 -2.45 -4.18 13.76
C GLY A 70 -3.95 -4.48 13.77
N ALA A 71 -4.35 -5.66 13.33
CA ALA A 71 -5.72 -6.13 13.53
C ALA A 71 -5.99 -6.35 15.02
N ARG A 72 -7.17 -5.94 15.50
CA ARG A 72 -7.65 -6.29 16.85
C ARG A 72 -7.87 -7.81 16.93
N ALA A 73 -7.83 -8.35 18.14
CA ALA A 73 -7.63 -9.77 18.47
C ALA A 73 -8.67 -10.80 17.92
N ASP A 74 -9.61 -10.37 17.10
CA ASP A 74 -10.67 -11.19 16.49
C ASP A 74 -10.89 -10.89 15.01
N ASN A 75 -10.20 -9.88 14.46
CA ASN A 75 -10.62 -9.29 13.21
C ASN A 75 -9.89 -9.93 12.05
N LYS A 76 -10.62 -10.66 11.20
CA LYS A 76 -10.18 -11.16 9.88
C LYS A 76 -9.86 -10.01 8.91
N LYS A 77 -9.70 -8.78 9.39
CA LYS A 77 -9.60 -7.56 8.62
C LYS A 77 -8.38 -6.76 9.03
N VAL A 78 -7.59 -6.35 8.04
CA VAL A 78 -6.32 -5.65 8.18
C VAL A 78 -6.51 -4.21 7.71
N PRO A 79 -6.40 -3.20 8.59
CA PRO A 79 -6.37 -1.81 8.19
C PRO A 79 -5.19 -1.50 7.27
N ALA A 80 -5.47 -0.93 6.11
CA ALA A 80 -4.44 -0.65 5.12
C ALA A 80 -4.74 0.61 4.28
N LEU A 81 -3.67 1.13 3.65
CA LEU A 81 -3.75 2.09 2.55
C LEU A 81 -3.39 1.37 1.26
N TRP A 82 -4.20 1.56 0.23
CA TRP A 82 -3.96 0.94 -1.07
C TRP A 82 -2.86 1.67 -1.84
N PHE A 83 -2.12 0.90 -2.60
CA PHE A 83 -1.35 1.45 -3.70
C PHE A 83 -2.19 1.45 -4.97
N THR A 84 -1.96 2.45 -5.82
CA THR A 84 -2.59 2.61 -7.13
C THR A 84 -1.50 2.59 -8.19
N SER A 85 -1.62 1.68 -9.17
CA SER A 85 -0.73 1.68 -10.32
C SER A 85 -1.16 2.69 -11.37
N VAL A 86 -0.22 3.04 -12.25
CA VAL A 86 -0.54 3.78 -13.45
C VAL A 86 -1.53 3.06 -14.36
N CYS A 87 -1.37 1.75 -14.54
CA CYS A 87 -2.25 0.96 -15.40
C CYS A 87 -3.70 1.06 -14.93
N TYR A 88 -3.93 0.99 -13.62
CA TYR A 88 -5.25 1.16 -13.02
C TYR A 88 -5.82 2.57 -13.25
N LEU A 89 -5.02 3.62 -13.09
CA LEU A 89 -5.47 4.99 -13.38
C LEU A 89 -5.83 5.19 -14.86
N LYS A 90 -5.05 4.60 -15.78
CA LYS A 90 -5.33 4.63 -17.21
C LYS A 90 -6.65 3.91 -17.51
N ALA A 91 -6.86 2.70 -17.00
CA ALA A 91 -8.11 1.95 -17.19
C ALA A 91 -9.35 2.74 -16.70
N LEU A 92 -9.24 3.40 -15.54
CA LEU A 92 -10.33 4.23 -14.98
C LEU A 92 -10.71 5.44 -15.85
N THR A 93 -9.74 5.99 -16.60
CA THR A 93 -9.92 7.22 -17.40
C THR A 93 -10.24 6.96 -18.87
N THR A 94 -9.77 5.84 -19.42
CA THR A 94 -9.88 5.50 -20.83
C THR A 94 -10.99 4.48 -21.06
N ASP A 95 -10.79 3.25 -20.62
CA ASP A 95 -11.65 2.11 -20.93
C ASP A 95 -12.98 2.16 -20.18
N TYR A 96 -12.93 2.43 -18.87
CA TYR A 96 -14.12 2.47 -18.01
C TYR A 96 -14.73 3.87 -17.92
N ASN A 97 -13.92 4.91 -18.11
CA ASN A 97 -14.35 6.32 -18.17
C ASN A 97 -15.25 6.74 -16.97
N VAL A 98 -14.90 6.27 -15.77
CA VAL A 98 -15.67 6.52 -14.53
C VAL A 98 -15.24 7.79 -13.79
N ILE A 99 -14.03 8.29 -14.07
CA ILE A 99 -13.49 9.54 -13.49
C ILE A 99 -14.11 10.75 -14.17
N LYS A 100 -14.82 11.59 -13.41
CA LYS A 100 -15.48 12.78 -13.97
C LYS A 100 -14.52 13.89 -14.38
N ASN A 101 -13.40 14.03 -13.69
CA ASN A 101 -12.41 15.08 -13.95
C ASN A 101 -11.20 14.57 -14.78
N LYS A 102 -11.45 13.72 -15.78
CA LYS A 102 -10.39 13.06 -16.56
C LYS A 102 -9.42 14.01 -17.26
N GLU A 103 -9.88 15.16 -17.76
CA GLU A 103 -9.01 16.13 -18.43
C GLU A 103 -8.07 16.83 -17.44
N GLU A 104 -8.55 17.12 -16.23
CA GLU A 104 -7.71 17.63 -15.14
C GLU A 104 -6.67 16.59 -14.71
N LEU A 105 -7.09 15.33 -14.59
CA LEU A 105 -6.18 14.24 -14.23
C LEU A 105 -5.09 14.02 -15.28
N LYS A 106 -5.41 14.13 -16.58
CA LYS A 106 -4.40 14.09 -17.67
C LYS A 106 -3.42 15.25 -17.57
N ASN A 107 -3.89 16.44 -17.23
CA ASN A 107 -3.03 17.60 -17.03
C ASN A 107 -2.11 17.39 -15.82
N ASP A 108 -2.66 16.93 -14.69
CA ASP A 108 -1.87 16.59 -13.50
C ASP A 108 -0.81 15.53 -13.82
N TRP A 109 -1.13 14.56 -14.68
CA TRP A 109 -0.18 13.55 -15.14
C TRP A 109 0.99 14.12 -15.93
N ALA A 110 0.69 14.95 -16.92
CA ALA A 110 1.68 15.58 -17.78
C ALA A 110 2.58 16.55 -17.00
N LEU A 111 1.99 17.34 -16.09
CA LEU A 111 2.71 18.30 -15.26
C LEU A 111 3.68 17.62 -14.29
N ASN A 112 3.28 16.49 -13.71
CA ASN A 112 4.09 15.78 -12.72
C ASN A 112 5.08 14.77 -13.34
N GLN A 113 5.14 14.65 -14.68
CA GLN A 113 6.04 13.73 -15.41
C GLN A 113 5.98 12.28 -14.88
N ILE A 114 4.76 11.82 -14.60
CA ILE A 114 4.50 10.54 -13.91
C ILE A 114 4.93 9.34 -14.78
N PRO A 115 5.89 8.51 -14.32
CA PRO A 115 6.37 7.35 -15.06
C PRO A 115 5.26 6.33 -15.32
N ASP A 116 5.25 5.72 -16.51
CA ASP A 116 4.17 4.82 -16.95
C ASP A 116 4.07 3.48 -16.18
N HIS A 117 5.04 3.16 -15.33
CA HIS A 117 5.13 1.89 -14.60
C HIS A 117 5.23 2.09 -13.07
N ALA A 118 4.89 3.28 -12.60
CA ALA A 118 5.03 3.60 -11.18
C ALA A 118 3.82 3.13 -10.37
N LEU A 119 4.10 2.88 -9.10
CA LEU A 119 3.12 2.59 -8.08
C LEU A 119 3.04 3.77 -7.12
N TYR A 120 1.84 4.21 -6.79
CA TYR A 120 1.60 5.39 -5.93
C TYR A 120 0.80 5.02 -4.70
N LEU A 121 1.07 5.68 -3.58
CA LEU A 121 0.21 5.54 -2.42
C LEU A 121 -1.09 6.28 -2.69
N ASN A 122 -2.24 5.67 -2.42
CA ASN A 122 -3.50 6.39 -2.42
C ASN A 122 -3.98 6.64 -0.98
N ASN A 123 -4.78 7.69 -0.81
CA ASN A 123 -5.28 8.09 0.51
C ASN A 123 -6.56 7.37 0.94
N THR A 124 -6.89 6.25 0.30
CA THR A 124 -8.09 5.47 0.64
C THR A 124 -7.77 4.53 1.77
N TYR A 125 -8.24 4.88 2.96
CA TYR A 125 -8.26 3.97 4.10
C TYR A 125 -9.26 2.85 3.85
N ASP A 126 -8.82 1.61 4.00
CA ASP A 126 -9.66 0.44 3.82
C ASP A 126 -9.31 -0.68 4.81
N THR A 127 -10.15 -1.71 4.84
CA THR A 127 -9.91 -2.94 5.58
C THR A 127 -9.87 -4.13 4.63
N ILE A 128 -8.74 -4.83 4.60
CA ILE A 128 -8.49 -5.98 3.72
C ILE A 128 -8.78 -7.26 4.48
N ASP A 129 -9.52 -8.19 3.88
CA ASP A 129 -9.72 -9.50 4.47
C ASP A 129 -8.39 -10.27 4.54
N ALA A 130 -7.97 -10.67 5.73
CA ALA A 130 -6.71 -11.36 5.99
C ALA A 130 -6.52 -12.64 5.15
N GLY A 131 -7.62 -13.27 4.73
CA GLY A 131 -7.61 -14.46 3.90
C GLY A 131 -7.28 -14.21 2.42
N THR A 132 -7.29 -12.95 1.95
CA THR A 132 -6.92 -12.60 0.57
C THR A 132 -5.46 -12.16 0.43
N ILE A 133 -4.74 -12.10 1.56
CA ILE A 133 -3.34 -11.67 1.58
C ILE A 133 -2.45 -12.86 1.20
N GLU A 134 -1.73 -12.72 0.09
CA GLU A 134 -0.91 -13.78 -0.50
C GLU A 134 0.53 -13.75 0.03
N ALA A 135 1.09 -12.54 0.18
CA ALA A 135 2.48 -12.37 0.60
C ALA A 135 2.71 -11.08 1.39
N VAL A 136 3.73 -11.10 2.25
CA VAL A 136 4.37 -9.91 2.81
C VAL A 136 5.63 -9.65 2.02
N LEU A 137 5.78 -8.43 1.51
CA LEU A 137 6.96 -8.04 0.76
C LEU A 137 8.12 -7.80 1.70
N THR A 138 9.28 -8.34 1.31
CA THR A 138 10.57 -7.90 1.83
C THR A 138 10.91 -6.52 1.29
N ARG A 139 11.97 -5.92 1.84
CA ARG A 139 12.46 -4.64 1.34
C ARG A 139 12.89 -4.70 -0.13
N ASP A 140 13.53 -5.80 -0.53
CA ASP A 140 14.06 -5.95 -1.88
C ASP A 140 12.93 -6.13 -2.89
N GLU A 141 11.95 -7.00 -2.59
CA GLU A 141 10.73 -7.17 -3.40
C GLU A 141 9.95 -5.85 -3.51
N PHE A 142 9.88 -5.04 -2.45
CA PHE A 142 9.23 -3.73 -2.51
C PHE A 142 9.97 -2.73 -3.41
N ASN A 143 11.31 -2.73 -3.39
CA ASN A 143 12.10 -1.84 -4.22
C ASN A 143 11.90 -2.10 -5.72
N GLU A 144 11.52 -3.32 -6.10
CA GLU A 144 11.21 -3.70 -7.48
C GLU A 144 9.87 -3.14 -7.99
N LEU A 145 8.95 -2.75 -7.09
CA LEU A 145 7.62 -2.24 -7.46
C LEU A 145 7.62 -0.83 -8.09
N LYS A 146 8.79 -0.20 -8.26
CA LYS A 146 8.91 1.17 -8.79
C LYS A 146 7.98 2.16 -8.08
N PHE A 147 7.89 2.01 -6.76
CA PHE A 147 7.08 2.91 -5.93
C PHE A 147 7.66 4.32 -5.96
N ASP A 148 6.80 5.30 -6.24
CA ASP A 148 7.16 6.72 -6.23
C ASP A 148 6.48 7.42 -5.03
N PRO A 149 7.24 7.78 -3.98
CA PRO A 149 6.70 8.43 -2.80
C PRO A 149 6.37 9.92 -3.02
N SER A 150 6.72 10.49 -4.17
CA SER A 150 6.56 11.93 -4.42
C SER A 150 5.14 12.32 -4.79
N VAL A 151 4.28 11.35 -5.11
CA VAL A 151 2.89 11.58 -5.53
C VAL A 151 1.95 10.72 -4.69
N ILE A 152 0.85 11.32 -4.25
CA ILE A 152 -0.27 10.66 -3.59
C ILE A 152 -1.48 10.74 -4.51
N VAL A 153 -2.15 9.61 -4.72
CA VAL A 153 -3.40 9.54 -5.46
C VAL A 153 -4.56 9.79 -4.51
N THR A 154 -5.36 10.83 -4.79
CA THR A 154 -6.52 11.18 -3.98
C THR A 154 -7.82 10.92 -4.75
N TYR A 155 -8.65 10.01 -4.25
CA TYR A 155 -9.99 9.76 -4.77
C TYR A 155 -11.05 10.49 -3.92
N ARG A 156 -12.09 11.06 -4.55
CA ARG A 156 -13.24 11.66 -3.85
C ARG A 156 -14.55 11.14 -4.42
N LYS A 157 -15.56 10.91 -3.59
CA LYS A 157 -16.92 10.44 -3.97
C LYS A 157 -18.00 11.23 -3.22
N PRO A 158 -19.21 11.46 -3.80
CA PRO A 158 -19.59 11.56 -5.22
C PRO A 158 -19.62 13.03 -5.74
N PRO A 159 -19.32 13.28 -7.03
CA PRO A 159 -18.94 12.30 -8.06
C PRO A 159 -17.52 11.76 -7.89
N LEU A 160 -17.23 10.60 -8.50
CA LEU A 160 -15.88 10.02 -8.47
C LEU A 160 -14.90 10.93 -9.24
N THR A 161 -13.98 11.53 -8.50
CA THR A 161 -12.88 12.36 -9.03
C THR A 161 -11.55 11.86 -8.48
N CYS A 162 -10.48 12.13 -9.22
CA CYS A 162 -9.12 11.71 -8.89
C CYS A 162 -8.14 12.86 -9.09
N ARG A 163 -7.16 12.99 -8.20
CA ARG A 163 -6.08 13.99 -8.24
C ARG A 163 -4.75 13.34 -7.92
N LEU A 164 -3.68 13.87 -8.51
CA LEU A 164 -2.30 13.49 -8.27
C LEU A 164 -1.64 14.64 -7.51
N GLU A 165 -1.44 14.45 -6.21
CA GLU A 165 -0.95 15.49 -5.31
C GLU A 165 0.51 15.20 -4.98
N LEU A 166 1.39 16.19 -5.16
CA LEU A 166 2.77 16.05 -4.72
C LEU A 166 2.80 15.92 -3.20
N ALA A 167 3.45 14.86 -2.71
CA ALA A 167 3.71 14.66 -1.30
C ALA A 167 4.55 15.86 -0.81
N ARG A 168 3.95 16.70 0.03
CA ARG A 168 4.67 17.83 0.63
C ARG A 168 5.84 17.26 1.44
N ARG A 169 7.08 17.51 0.99
CA ARG A 169 8.24 17.30 1.84
C ARG A 169 8.06 18.20 3.05
N SER A 170 7.93 17.63 4.25
CA SER A 170 8.20 18.40 5.46
C SER A 170 9.58 19.04 5.26
N PRO A 171 9.74 20.35 5.50
CA PRO A 171 11.08 20.93 5.51
C PRO A 171 11.90 20.08 6.49
N SER A 172 13.01 19.54 6.00
CA SER A 172 13.95 18.80 6.84
C SER A 172 14.25 19.67 8.05
N PRO A 173 14.23 19.14 9.29
CA PRO A 173 14.71 19.91 10.42
C PRO A 173 16.15 20.31 10.10
N GLU A 174 16.41 21.62 10.08
CA GLU A 174 17.77 22.14 9.98
C GLU A 174 18.60 21.48 11.10
N VAL A 175 19.73 20.89 10.69
CA VAL A 175 20.67 20.21 11.60
C VAL A 175 21.39 21.24 12.45
#